data_AF-A0A4Y2DDU5-F1
#
_entry.id   AF-A0A4Y2DDU5-F1
#
_cell.length_a   1.000
_cell.length_b   1.000
_cell.length_c   1.000
_cell.angle_alpha   90.00
_cell.angle_beta   90.00
_cell.angle_gamma   90.00
#
_symmetry.space_group_name_H-M   'P 1'
#
loop_
_entity.id
_entity.type
_entity.pdbx_description
1 polymer ?
#
loop_
_entity_poly.entity_id
_entity_poly.type
_entity_poly.pdbx_seq_one_letter_code
_entity_poly.pdbx_strand_id
1 'polypeptide(L)'
;MTTINHDILRSFRFYILCNIATCDRKICEFVGNGIQFCSWLRSRKCVQRFVKKAKASFKSIASTVELEINQILGSENPLRLSIISDGLSAQAIEEAFTEVFRGHVLASVISVDLDTIPALPIGNLAGLQAAEMKINYARQSNLVLESSVAISTSVLLHEAVSQRWQMTTVICLADPNLTLNLHNFTATTPIPNQYVMEAERQTLPNYHLRDYGLAVDIKQAIDAVTKMTSEDAQEFLTGVTYYSTLKSAALVLAGIYKKYAIKCT
;
A
#
# COMPACT_ATOMS: atom_id res chain seq x y z
N MET A 1 -41.70 -38.89 12.65
CA MET A 1 -40.28 -39.22 12.91
C MET A 1 -39.49 -38.71 11.70
N THR A 2 -38.61 -37.71 11.73
CA THR A 2 -37.97 -36.99 12.84
C THR A 2 -37.42 -35.67 12.24
N THR A 3 -37.75 -34.56 12.91
CA THR A 3 -37.08 -33.23 13.02
C THR A 3 -36.29 -32.57 11.87
N ILE A 4 -36.70 -31.33 11.63
CA ILE A 4 -36.12 -30.20 10.88
C ILE A 4 -34.74 -29.80 11.41
N ASN A 5 -33.84 -29.30 10.54
CA ASN A 5 -32.89 -28.27 10.96
C ASN A 5 -32.74 -27.17 9.88
N HIS A 6 -33.10 -25.95 10.29
CA HIS A 6 -33.22 -24.74 9.49
C HIS A 6 -32.06 -23.83 9.93
N ASP A 7 -30.88 -23.92 9.30
CA ASP A 7 -29.72 -23.13 9.78
C ASP A 7 -28.63 -22.87 8.72
N ILE A 8 -29.00 -22.44 7.50
CA ILE A 8 -28.02 -21.92 6.51
C ILE A 8 -28.55 -20.68 5.78
N LEU A 9 -29.31 -19.81 6.46
CA LEU A 9 -29.79 -18.53 5.90
C LEU A 9 -29.71 -17.35 6.90
N ARG A 10 -28.66 -17.30 7.72
CA ARG A 10 -28.46 -16.21 8.70
C ARG A 10 -27.06 -15.59 8.79
N SER A 11 -26.20 -15.72 7.77
CA SER A 11 -24.84 -15.14 7.78
C SER A 11 -24.48 -14.26 6.59
N PHE A 12 -25.44 -13.45 6.09
CA PHE A 12 -25.16 -12.38 5.13
C PHE A 12 -25.90 -11.09 5.52
N ARG A 13 -25.43 -10.47 6.60
CA ARG A 13 -25.62 -9.05 6.92
C ARG A 13 -24.69 -8.73 8.08
N PHE A 14 -24.10 -7.54 8.05
CA PHE A 14 -22.99 -7.03 8.87
C PHE A 14 -21.60 -7.36 8.30
N TYR A 15 -21.04 -6.41 7.54
CA TYR A 15 -19.73 -5.82 7.83
C TYR A 15 -19.52 -4.59 6.93
N ILE A 16 -20.11 -3.46 7.33
CA ILE A 16 -19.65 -2.11 6.96
C ILE A 16 -19.76 -1.25 8.24
N LEU A 17 -18.65 -0.59 8.56
CA LEU A 17 -18.41 0.50 9.51
C LEU A 17 -17.87 0.21 10.92
N CYS A 18 -16.84 1.01 11.20
CA CYS A 18 -16.26 1.43 12.48
C CYS A 18 -15.19 0.55 13.13
N ASN A 19 -13.94 1.01 13.07
CA ASN A 19 -13.05 0.97 14.22
C ASN A 19 -12.09 2.19 14.18
N ILE A 20 -12.57 3.28 14.79
CA ILE A 20 -11.73 4.27 15.47
C ILE A 20 -11.66 3.82 16.93
N ALA A 21 -10.42 3.67 17.41
CA ALA A 21 -9.98 3.64 18.81
C ALA A 21 -10.60 2.58 19.75
N THR A 22 -9.73 1.74 20.32
CA THR A 22 -9.24 1.90 21.70
C THR A 22 -8.18 0.85 22.01
N CYS A 23 -6.98 1.29 22.40
CA CYS A 23 -6.04 0.51 23.19
C CYS A 23 -6.14 1.05 24.61
N ASP A 24 -6.46 0.17 25.55
CA ASP A 24 -6.81 0.50 26.94
C ASP A 24 -5.85 -0.25 27.88
N ARG A 25 -5.25 0.46 28.84
CA ARG A 25 -5.03 -0.06 30.19
C ARG A 25 -4.56 1.02 31.18
N LYS A 26 -5.52 1.34 32.06
CA LYS A 26 -5.47 1.20 33.54
C LYS A 26 -5.00 2.38 34.43
N ILE A 27 -5.96 2.69 35.32
CA ILE A 27 -5.88 3.18 36.70
C ILE A 27 -5.96 4.70 36.86
N CYS A 28 -7.15 5.18 37.21
CA CYS A 28 -7.42 5.79 38.52
C CYS A 28 -8.93 5.84 38.78
N GLU A 29 -9.32 5.36 39.96
CA GLU A 29 -10.66 5.39 40.54
C GLU A 29 -11.18 6.82 40.63
N PHE A 30 -12.48 7.05 40.37
CA PHE A 30 -13.28 7.88 41.28
C PHE A 30 -14.78 7.68 41.07
N VAL A 31 -15.46 7.69 42.21
CA VAL A 31 -16.86 7.37 42.48
C VAL A 31 -17.77 8.55 42.14
N GLY A 32 -18.97 8.26 41.62
CA GLY A 32 -20.21 8.88 42.10
C GLY A 32 -20.69 10.19 41.47
N ASN A 33 -21.90 10.12 40.90
CA ASN A 33 -23.02 11.07 41.02
C ASN A 33 -22.72 12.54 41.36
N GLY A 34 -23.25 13.45 40.55
CA GLY A 34 -23.62 14.77 41.06
C GLY A 34 -23.55 15.90 40.05
N ILE A 35 -24.73 16.39 39.68
CA ILE A 35 -24.96 17.64 38.97
C ILE A 35 -24.44 18.82 39.81
N GLN A 36 -23.65 19.69 39.21
CA GLN A 36 -23.39 21.06 39.65
C GLN A 36 -23.33 21.94 38.38
N PHE A 37 -24.46 22.50 37.95
CA PHE A 37 -25.00 23.81 38.35
C PHE A 37 -24.04 24.98 38.05
N CYS A 38 -24.27 25.54 36.86
CA CYS A 38 -24.00 26.87 36.33
C CYS A 38 -23.09 27.84 37.11
N SER A 39 -22.09 28.39 36.43
CA SER A 39 -21.91 29.85 36.30
C SER A 39 -20.65 30.17 35.52
N TRP A 40 -20.78 30.52 34.23
CA TRP A 40 -20.24 31.77 33.70
C TRP A 40 -20.81 32.03 32.30
N LEU A 41 -21.25 33.27 32.10
CA LEU A 41 -22.17 33.73 31.07
C LEU A 41 -21.45 34.71 30.12
N ARG A 42 -22.04 34.90 28.94
CA ARG A 42 -21.90 36.01 27.96
C ARG A 42 -20.80 35.84 26.89
N SER A 43 -21.13 35.75 25.59
CA SER A 43 -21.89 36.63 24.66
C SER A 43 -21.02 37.67 23.94
N ARG A 44 -21.06 37.62 22.60
CA ARG A 44 -21.25 38.70 21.58
C ARG A 44 -20.83 38.12 20.21
N LYS A 45 -21.74 37.73 19.29
CA LYS A 45 -22.67 38.44 18.38
C LYS A 45 -22.03 39.18 17.17
N CYS A 46 -22.67 38.94 16.01
CA CYS A 46 -22.67 39.61 14.69
C CYS A 46 -21.56 39.26 13.70
N VAL A 47 -21.78 38.60 12.54
CA VAL A 47 -22.77 38.71 11.42
C VAL A 47 -22.27 39.63 10.28
N GLN A 48 -21.85 38.94 9.20
CA GLN A 48 -22.06 39.21 7.76
C GLN A 48 -21.32 40.31 6.94
N ARG A 49 -21.01 39.86 5.71
CA ARG A 49 -20.84 40.54 4.40
C ARG A 49 -19.47 41.16 4.09
N PHE A 50 -18.81 40.65 3.03
CA PHE A 50 -18.84 41.26 1.68
C PHE A 50 -18.21 40.31 0.64
N VAL A 51 -18.85 40.23 -0.53
CA VAL A 51 -18.38 39.56 -1.75
C VAL A 51 -18.23 40.62 -2.84
N LYS A 52 -17.14 40.50 -3.62
CA LYS A 52 -16.73 41.23 -4.87
C LYS A 52 -16.20 42.66 -4.62
N LYS A 53 -15.09 43.12 -5.22
CA LYS A 53 -14.63 42.95 -6.62
C LYS A 53 -13.15 43.40 -6.78
N ALA A 54 -12.39 42.61 -7.54
CA ALA A 54 -11.31 42.89 -8.50
C ALA A 54 -10.30 44.08 -8.40
N LYS A 55 -9.02 43.69 -8.58
CA LYS A 55 -7.88 44.30 -9.33
C LYS A 55 -7.27 45.64 -8.88
N ALA A 56 -6.11 45.54 -8.23
CA ALA A 56 -4.82 46.22 -8.46
C ALA A 56 -3.96 45.92 -7.20
N SER A 57 -2.69 45.52 -7.19
CA SER A 57 -1.59 45.72 -8.13
C SER A 57 -0.59 44.57 -8.02
N PHE A 58 0.03 44.29 -9.17
CA PHE A 58 1.29 43.57 -9.29
C PHE A 58 2.42 44.28 -8.52
N LYS A 59 3.36 43.45 -8.07
CA LYS A 59 4.82 43.63 -7.98
C LYS A 59 5.39 43.66 -6.56
N SER A 60 6.38 42.77 -6.40
CA SER A 60 7.33 42.66 -5.30
C SER A 60 6.88 41.82 -4.10
N ILE A 61 6.99 40.49 -4.24
CA ILE A 61 7.84 39.61 -3.41
C ILE A 61 8.02 38.33 -4.25
N ALA A 62 8.83 38.43 -5.30
CA ALA A 62 9.42 37.27 -5.95
C ALA A 62 10.75 37.01 -5.24
N SER A 63 10.69 36.48 -4.02
CA SER A 63 11.86 35.96 -3.30
C SER A 63 11.57 35.23 -1.98
N THR A 64 10.34 35.19 -1.46
CA THR A 64 10.10 34.63 -0.11
C THR A 64 9.26 33.34 -0.08
N VAL A 65 8.51 33.03 -1.13
CA VAL A 65 7.68 31.80 -1.17
C VAL A 65 8.44 30.56 -1.64
N GLU A 66 9.60 30.71 -2.28
CA GLU A 66 10.48 29.58 -2.64
C GLU A 66 11.47 29.21 -1.51
N LEU A 67 11.70 30.10 -0.54
CA LEU A 67 12.63 29.86 0.57
C LEU A 67 12.01 29.06 1.73
N GLU A 68 10.69 29.14 1.95
CA GLU A 68 10.04 28.30 2.98
C GLU A 68 9.95 26.83 2.56
N ILE A 69 9.96 26.50 1.27
CA ILE A 69 9.92 25.08 0.84
C ILE A 69 11.31 24.43 0.91
N ASN A 70 12.38 25.21 0.72
CA ASN A 70 13.75 24.72 0.87
C ASN A 70 14.18 24.56 2.33
N GLN A 71 13.44 25.15 3.29
CA GLN A 71 13.70 25.01 4.73
C GLN A 71 12.82 23.96 5.42
N ILE A 72 11.67 23.59 4.84
CA ILE A 72 10.78 22.54 5.39
C ILE A 72 11.21 21.12 4.96
N LEU A 73 12.00 20.99 3.89
CA LEU A 73 12.76 19.78 3.60
C LEU A 73 14.15 19.92 4.23
N GLY A 74 14.21 19.86 5.56
CA GLY A 74 15.46 19.63 6.25
C GLY A 74 16.07 18.32 5.77
N SER A 75 17.06 18.38 4.88
CA SER A 75 18.31 17.65 5.05
C SER A 75 19.25 17.93 3.88
N GLU A 76 20.49 18.23 4.21
CA GLU A 76 21.65 18.00 3.34
C GLU A 76 21.86 16.50 3.02
N ASN A 77 20.91 15.62 3.39
CA ASN A 77 21.04 14.17 3.40
C ASN A 77 19.86 13.51 2.66
N PRO A 78 20.06 13.02 1.43
CA PRO A 78 18.98 12.43 0.63
C PRO A 78 18.31 11.22 1.32
N LEU A 79 17.04 10.98 0.99
CA LEU A 79 16.30 9.81 1.45
C LEU A 79 16.98 8.54 0.94
N ARG A 80 17.51 7.73 1.86
CA ARG A 80 18.10 6.43 1.52
C ARG A 80 17.01 5.39 1.39
N LEU A 81 16.79 4.94 0.17
CA LEU A 81 15.74 4.01 -0.19
C LEU A 81 16.34 2.68 -0.64
N SER A 82 15.95 1.58 0.00
CA SER A 82 16.31 0.23 -0.40
C SER A 82 15.09 -0.44 -1.05
N ILE A 83 15.16 -0.68 -2.35
CA ILE A 83 14.08 -1.28 -3.13
C ILE A 83 14.38 -2.76 -3.33
N ILE A 84 13.63 -3.61 -2.66
CA ILE A 84 13.75 -5.07 -2.68
C ILE A 84 12.80 -5.62 -3.74
N SER A 85 13.19 -5.44 -4.99
CA SER A 85 12.44 -5.78 -6.19
C SER A 85 13.36 -5.75 -7.41
N ASP A 86 12.82 -6.00 -8.59
CA ASP A 86 13.56 -6.01 -9.85
C ASP A 86 12.77 -5.37 -11.02
N GLY A 87 13.47 -5.19 -12.14
CA GLY A 87 12.90 -4.75 -13.41
C GLY A 87 12.01 -3.51 -13.32
N LEU A 88 10.82 -3.61 -13.93
CA LEU A 88 9.82 -2.53 -13.96
C LEU A 88 9.33 -2.13 -12.58
N SER A 89 9.34 -3.07 -11.61
CA SER A 89 8.86 -2.77 -10.25
C SER A 89 9.78 -1.78 -9.56
N ALA A 90 11.09 -2.04 -9.62
CA ALA A 90 12.09 -1.18 -9.01
C ALA A 90 12.10 0.23 -9.64
N GLN A 91 12.04 0.30 -10.97
CA GLN A 91 11.99 1.56 -11.72
C GLN A 91 10.78 2.41 -11.36
N ALA A 92 9.58 1.82 -11.33
CA ALA A 92 8.35 2.54 -10.99
C ALA A 92 8.37 3.12 -9.58
N ILE A 93 8.93 2.37 -8.62
CA ILE A 93 9.06 2.81 -7.22
C ILE A 93 10.09 3.93 -7.10
N GLU A 94 11.28 3.74 -7.67
CA GLU A 94 12.36 4.73 -7.63
C GLU A 94 11.88 6.07 -8.21
N GLU A 95 11.24 6.04 -9.38
CA GLU A 95 10.71 7.23 -10.02
C GLU A 95 9.62 7.91 -9.18
N ALA A 96 8.67 7.14 -8.62
CA ALA A 96 7.61 7.70 -7.79
C ALA A 96 8.16 8.40 -6.54
N PHE A 97 9.14 7.80 -5.87
CA PHE A 97 9.78 8.42 -4.71
C PHE A 97 10.61 9.64 -5.12
N THR A 98 11.36 9.54 -6.21
CA THR A 98 12.14 10.66 -6.75
C THR A 98 11.24 11.86 -7.08
N GLU A 99 10.07 11.62 -7.65
CA GLU A 99 9.08 12.67 -7.95
C GLU A 99 8.56 13.34 -6.66
N VAL A 100 8.13 12.56 -5.67
CA VAL A 100 7.56 13.08 -4.41
C VAL A 100 8.61 13.81 -3.56
N PHE A 101 9.85 13.32 -3.57
CA PHE A 101 10.99 13.90 -2.84
C PHE A 101 11.84 14.86 -3.70
N ARG A 102 11.37 15.22 -4.90
CA ARG A 102 11.98 16.23 -5.79
C ARG A 102 13.46 15.96 -6.10
N GLY A 103 13.82 14.70 -6.35
CA GLY A 103 15.20 14.31 -6.66
C GLY A 103 16.08 14.00 -5.46
N HIS A 104 15.64 14.24 -4.22
CA HIS A 104 16.43 13.98 -3.01
C HIS A 104 16.29 12.52 -2.52
N VAL A 105 16.55 11.55 -3.41
CA VAL A 105 16.48 10.11 -3.13
C VAL A 105 17.78 9.44 -3.59
N LEU A 106 18.33 8.58 -2.74
CA LEU A 106 19.37 7.62 -3.10
C LEU A 106 18.77 6.23 -3.01
N ALA A 107 18.40 5.67 -4.18
CA ALA A 107 17.85 4.34 -4.28
C ALA A 107 18.95 3.28 -4.41
N SER A 108 18.75 2.12 -3.79
CA SER A 108 19.56 0.92 -3.98
C SER A 108 18.62 -0.23 -4.27
N VAL A 109 18.77 -0.87 -5.43
CA VAL A 109 17.92 -1.97 -5.88
C VAL A 109 18.57 -3.30 -5.48
N ILE A 110 17.78 -4.16 -4.85
CA ILE A 110 18.20 -5.46 -4.33
C ILE A 110 17.20 -6.49 -4.80
N SER A 111 17.68 -7.52 -5.48
CA SER A 111 16.84 -8.68 -5.81
C SER A 111 17.02 -9.75 -4.74
N VAL A 112 15.90 -10.34 -4.32
CA VAL A 112 15.86 -11.46 -3.40
C VAL A 112 14.91 -12.51 -3.98
N ASP A 113 15.36 -13.76 -3.96
CA ASP A 113 14.53 -14.91 -4.30
C ASP A 113 14.40 -15.79 -3.06
N LEU A 114 13.16 -16.17 -2.74
CA LEU A 114 12.80 -16.87 -1.51
C LEU A 114 11.92 -18.07 -1.84
N ASP A 115 12.44 -19.26 -1.59
CA ASP A 115 11.73 -20.54 -1.73
C ASP A 115 10.57 -20.74 -0.75
N THR A 116 10.46 -19.85 0.24
CA THR A 116 9.39 -19.76 1.23
C THR A 116 8.20 -18.91 0.78
N ILE A 117 8.31 -18.24 -0.38
CA ILE A 117 7.24 -17.41 -0.97
C ILE A 117 6.77 -18.08 -2.27
N PRO A 118 5.46 -18.27 -2.47
CA PRO A 118 4.97 -18.82 -3.73
C PRO A 118 5.18 -17.82 -4.88
N ALA A 119 5.36 -18.32 -6.09
CA ALA A 119 5.52 -17.47 -7.27
C ALA A 119 4.31 -16.53 -7.47
N LEU A 120 3.11 -17.04 -7.15
CA LEU A 120 1.88 -16.25 -7.13
C LEU A 120 1.08 -16.53 -5.85
N PRO A 121 1.26 -15.71 -4.79
CA PRO A 121 0.43 -15.76 -3.59
C PRO A 121 -1.06 -15.62 -3.91
N ILE A 122 -1.89 -16.40 -3.22
CA ILE A 122 -3.35 -16.30 -3.31
C ILE A 122 -3.90 -15.59 -2.07
N GLY A 123 -4.59 -14.48 -2.29
CA GLY A 123 -5.23 -13.65 -1.28
C GLY A 123 -4.37 -12.50 -0.79
N ASN A 124 -5.04 -11.42 -0.35
CA ASN A 124 -4.39 -10.17 0.05
C ASN A 124 -3.40 -10.37 1.20
N LEU A 125 -3.73 -11.24 2.16
CA LEU A 125 -2.86 -11.53 3.30
C LEU A 125 -1.57 -12.23 2.87
N ALA A 126 -1.66 -13.24 2.00
CA ALA A 126 -0.49 -13.98 1.52
C ALA A 126 0.45 -13.05 0.70
N GLY A 127 -0.10 -12.18 -0.14
CA GLY A 127 0.70 -11.20 -0.87
C GLY A 127 1.37 -10.16 0.04
N LEU A 128 0.64 -9.65 1.05
CA LEU A 128 1.23 -8.73 2.05
C LEU A 128 2.38 -9.41 2.80
N GLN A 129 2.16 -10.63 3.30
CA GLN A 129 3.18 -11.41 3.99
C GLN A 129 4.39 -11.69 3.10
N ALA A 130 4.18 -12.03 1.82
CA ALA A 130 5.26 -12.23 0.87
C ALA A 130 6.13 -10.97 0.71
N ALA A 131 5.51 -9.79 0.57
CA ALA A 131 6.25 -8.54 0.50
C ALA A 131 7.01 -8.24 1.82
N GLU A 132 6.38 -8.41 2.98
CA GLU A 132 7.03 -8.21 4.28
C GLU A 132 8.19 -9.19 4.52
N MET A 133 8.05 -10.45 4.12
CA MET A 133 9.10 -11.47 4.21
C MET A 133 10.34 -11.08 3.41
N LYS A 134 10.18 -10.48 2.22
CA LYS A 134 11.31 -9.94 1.44
C LYS A 134 12.08 -8.86 2.19
N ILE A 135 11.36 -7.94 2.87
CA ILE A 135 11.98 -6.89 3.71
C ILE A 135 12.72 -7.50 4.90
N ASN A 136 12.06 -8.41 5.61
CA ASN A 136 12.62 -9.06 6.79
C ASN A 136 13.88 -9.86 6.42
N TYR A 137 13.82 -10.63 5.34
CA TYR A 137 14.96 -11.39 4.84
C TYR A 137 16.13 -10.47 4.45
N ALA A 138 15.87 -9.39 3.70
CA ALA A 138 16.90 -8.47 3.28
C ALA A 138 17.61 -7.80 4.48
N ARG A 139 16.86 -7.50 5.54
CA ARG A 139 17.43 -6.96 6.80
C ARG A 139 18.23 -7.99 7.57
N GLN A 140 17.66 -9.18 7.80
CA GLN A 140 18.34 -10.27 8.52
C GLN A 140 19.63 -10.72 7.81
N SER A 141 19.65 -10.60 6.49
CA SER A 141 20.79 -10.93 5.64
C SER A 141 21.77 -9.77 5.44
N ASN A 142 21.56 -8.62 6.09
CA ASN A 142 22.38 -7.40 5.95
C ASN A 142 22.53 -6.90 4.50
N LEU A 143 21.53 -7.14 3.65
CA LEU A 143 21.51 -6.66 2.26
C LEU A 143 21.05 -5.21 2.16
N VAL A 144 20.33 -4.72 3.17
CA VAL A 144 19.91 -3.33 3.32
C VAL A 144 20.56 -2.71 4.55
N LEU A 145 20.78 -1.39 4.52
CA LEU A 145 21.24 -0.65 5.69
C LEU A 145 20.16 -0.70 6.78
N GLU A 146 20.55 -0.93 8.03
CA GLU A 146 19.59 -1.00 9.14
C GLU A 146 18.73 0.25 9.29
N SER A 147 19.25 1.41 8.91
CA SER A 147 18.56 2.69 9.00
C SER A 147 17.87 3.13 7.70
N SER A 148 17.91 2.33 6.61
CA SER A 148 17.27 2.72 5.35
C SER A 148 15.78 2.40 5.35
N VAL A 149 15.04 3.17 4.56
CA VAL A 149 13.65 2.87 4.24
C VAL A 149 13.65 1.71 3.26
N ALA A 150 13.03 0.61 3.63
CA ALA A 150 12.95 -0.60 2.80
C ALA A 150 11.59 -0.68 2.12
N ILE A 151 11.56 -0.91 0.81
CA ILE A 151 10.34 -1.13 0.04
C ILE A 151 10.41 -2.47 -0.67
N SER A 152 9.33 -3.22 -0.67
CA SER A 152 9.21 -4.46 -1.46
C SER A 152 7.84 -4.53 -2.13
N THR A 153 7.74 -5.44 -3.10
CA THR A 153 6.48 -5.73 -3.80
C THR A 153 6.20 -7.22 -3.87
N SER A 154 4.91 -7.53 -3.94
CA SER A 154 4.41 -8.87 -4.28
C SER A 154 3.16 -8.74 -5.13
N VAL A 155 3.20 -9.35 -6.32
CA VAL A 155 2.02 -9.57 -7.14
C VAL A 155 1.23 -10.70 -6.50
N LEU A 156 -0.09 -10.55 -6.37
CA LEU A 156 -0.97 -11.55 -5.78
C LEU A 156 -2.22 -11.73 -6.63
N LEU A 157 -2.84 -12.89 -6.49
CA LEU A 157 -4.12 -13.22 -7.11
C LEU A 157 -5.20 -13.33 -6.03
N HIS A 158 -6.38 -12.78 -6.25
CA HIS A 158 -7.51 -12.97 -5.34
C HIS A 158 -8.83 -13.11 -6.09
N GLU A 159 -9.75 -13.87 -5.51
CA GLU A 159 -11.11 -14.01 -6.03
C GLU A 159 -11.96 -12.88 -5.47
N ALA A 160 -12.38 -11.93 -6.31
CA ALA A 160 -13.18 -10.79 -5.88
C ALA A 160 -14.66 -11.16 -5.70
N VAL A 161 -15.16 -12.00 -6.60
CA VAL A 161 -16.49 -12.62 -6.60
C VAL A 161 -16.32 -14.04 -7.15
N SER A 162 -17.24 -14.96 -6.85
CA SER A 162 -17.16 -16.34 -7.35
C SER A 162 -16.84 -16.41 -8.85
N GLN A 163 -15.74 -17.09 -9.18
CA GLN A 163 -15.18 -17.28 -10.51
C GLN A 163 -14.77 -15.96 -11.21
N ARG A 164 -14.44 -14.92 -10.43
CA ARG A 164 -13.97 -13.61 -10.90
C ARG A 164 -12.67 -13.26 -10.19
N TRP A 165 -11.59 -13.69 -10.81
CA TRP A 165 -10.24 -13.47 -10.32
C TRP A 165 -9.70 -12.10 -10.70
N GLN A 166 -8.90 -11.55 -9.81
CA GLN A 166 -8.23 -10.27 -9.95
C GLN A 166 -6.78 -10.42 -9.50
N MET A 167 -5.88 -9.76 -10.23
CA MET A 167 -4.48 -9.62 -9.89
C MET A 167 -4.23 -8.20 -9.40
N THR A 168 -3.47 -8.06 -8.32
CA THR A 168 -3.02 -6.75 -7.80
C THR A 168 -1.60 -6.91 -7.27
N THR A 169 -0.88 -5.80 -7.11
CA THR A 169 0.41 -5.78 -6.46
C THR A 169 0.30 -5.01 -5.16
N VAL A 170 0.76 -5.62 -4.07
CA VAL A 170 0.99 -4.91 -2.83
C VAL A 170 2.39 -4.31 -2.85
N ILE A 171 2.49 -3.04 -2.44
CA ILE A 171 3.74 -2.34 -2.18
C ILE A 171 3.84 -2.13 -0.68
N CYS A 172 4.91 -2.62 -0.07
CA CYS A 172 5.14 -2.48 1.37
C CYS A 172 6.35 -1.59 1.61
N LEU A 173 6.25 -0.70 2.60
CA LEU A 173 7.31 0.18 3.05
C LEU A 173 7.52 0.00 4.55
N ALA A 174 8.77 -0.23 4.95
CA ALA A 174 9.18 -0.30 6.34
C ALA A 174 10.29 0.71 6.63
N ASP A 175 10.07 1.59 7.60
CA ASP A 175 11.06 2.52 8.14
C ASP A 175 11.30 2.20 9.62
N PRO A 176 12.50 1.69 9.98
CA PRO A 176 12.81 1.35 11.36
C PRO A 176 12.96 2.57 12.25
N ASN A 177 13.45 3.70 11.72
CA ASN A 177 13.70 4.91 12.51
C ASN A 177 12.38 5.53 12.98
N LEU A 178 11.34 5.42 12.14
CA LEU A 178 9.99 5.89 12.45
C LEU A 178 9.09 4.79 13.02
N THR A 179 9.58 3.55 13.16
CA THR A 179 8.76 2.37 13.51
C THR A 179 7.50 2.25 12.67
N LEU A 180 7.63 2.55 11.37
CA LEU A 180 6.51 2.72 10.46
C LEU A 180 6.46 1.59 9.44
N ASN A 181 5.30 0.94 9.35
CA ASN A 181 4.99 -0.02 8.28
C ASN A 181 3.76 0.46 7.53
N LEU A 182 3.93 0.73 6.23
CA LEU A 182 2.86 1.15 5.33
C LEU A 182 2.72 0.13 4.21
N HIS A 183 1.50 -0.02 3.71
CA HIS A 183 1.25 -0.77 2.49
C HIS A 183 0.21 -0.06 1.64
N ASN A 184 0.27 -0.30 0.33
CA ASN A 184 -0.75 0.11 -0.62
C ASN A 184 -0.91 -0.96 -1.70
N PHE A 185 -2.10 -1.04 -2.29
CA PHE A 185 -2.40 -1.96 -3.39
C PHE A 185 -2.53 -1.19 -4.70
N THR A 186 -2.11 -1.81 -5.80
CA THR A 186 -2.38 -1.28 -7.14
C THR A 186 -3.86 -1.43 -7.50
N ALA A 187 -4.30 -0.70 -8.52
CA ALA A 187 -5.56 -1.03 -9.19
C ALA A 187 -5.54 -2.50 -9.64
N THR A 188 -6.70 -3.16 -9.56
CA THR A 188 -6.85 -4.59 -9.84
C THR A 188 -7.00 -4.84 -11.33
N THR A 189 -6.34 -5.88 -11.81
CA THR A 189 -6.43 -6.39 -13.19
C THR A 189 -7.32 -7.63 -13.22
N PRO A 190 -8.44 -7.63 -13.97
CA PRO A 190 -9.29 -8.81 -14.07
C PRO A 190 -8.56 -9.94 -14.80
N ILE A 191 -8.55 -11.14 -14.22
CA ILE A 191 -7.90 -12.32 -14.79
C ILE A 191 -8.96 -13.32 -15.28
N PRO A 192 -9.03 -13.62 -16.58
CA PRO A 192 -9.88 -14.69 -17.11
C PRO A 192 -9.58 -16.06 -16.48
N ASN A 193 -10.63 -16.82 -16.15
CA ASN A 193 -10.52 -18.11 -15.46
C ASN A 193 -9.60 -19.12 -16.17
N GLN A 194 -9.54 -19.09 -17.50
CA GLN A 194 -8.66 -19.97 -18.27
C GLN A 194 -7.18 -19.86 -17.86
N TYR A 195 -6.71 -18.65 -17.50
CA TYR A 195 -5.33 -18.45 -17.08
C TYR A 195 -5.11 -18.89 -15.63
N VAL A 196 -6.12 -18.72 -14.77
CA VAL A 196 -6.06 -19.23 -13.39
C VAL A 196 -6.04 -20.75 -13.38
N MET A 197 -6.93 -21.38 -14.15
CA MET A 197 -6.98 -22.84 -14.30
C MET A 197 -5.67 -23.40 -14.85
N GLU A 198 -5.03 -22.68 -15.79
CA GLU A 198 -3.73 -23.09 -16.32
C GLU A 198 -2.62 -22.97 -15.27
N ALA A 199 -2.59 -21.88 -14.49
CA ALA A 199 -1.64 -21.74 -13.38
C ALA A 199 -1.84 -22.82 -12.30
N GLU A 200 -3.10 -23.15 -11.98
CA GLU A 200 -3.45 -24.27 -11.08
C GLU A 200 -2.99 -25.62 -11.62
N ARG A 201 -3.16 -25.85 -12.94
CA ARG A 201 -2.74 -27.09 -13.62
C ARG A 201 -1.22 -27.27 -13.60
N GLN A 202 -0.46 -26.17 -13.72
CA GLN A 202 1.00 -26.18 -13.63
C GLN A 202 1.51 -26.32 -12.19
N THR A 203 0.67 -26.04 -11.20
CA THR A 203 1.01 -26.20 -9.78
C THR A 203 0.84 -27.66 -9.37
N LEU A 204 1.95 -28.36 -9.11
CA LEU A 204 1.93 -29.77 -8.73
C LEU A 204 1.13 -30.01 -7.43
N PRO A 205 0.42 -31.16 -7.30
CA PRO A 205 -0.34 -31.48 -6.09
C PRO A 205 0.50 -31.49 -4.80
N ASN A 206 1.79 -31.83 -4.90
CA ASN A 206 2.74 -31.87 -3.79
C ASN A 206 3.60 -30.60 -3.65
N TYR A 207 3.22 -29.50 -4.30
CA TYR A 207 3.91 -28.21 -4.13
C TYR A 207 3.82 -27.75 -2.66
N HIS A 208 4.97 -27.45 -2.05
CA HIS A 208 5.05 -27.22 -0.60
C HIS A 208 4.38 -25.92 -0.13
N LEU A 209 4.12 -24.96 -1.03
CA LEU A 209 3.43 -23.70 -0.71
C LEU A 209 2.00 -23.62 -1.27
N ARG A 210 1.40 -24.77 -1.62
CA ARG A 210 0.07 -24.81 -2.27
C ARG A 210 -1.04 -24.14 -1.46
N ASP A 211 -0.95 -24.16 -0.13
CA ASP A 211 -1.92 -23.50 0.76
C ASP A 211 -1.82 -21.97 0.71
N TYR A 212 -0.71 -21.43 0.22
CA TYR A 212 -0.41 -19.99 0.19
C TYR A 212 -0.41 -19.41 -1.23
N GLY A 213 -0.32 -20.24 -2.27
CA GLY A 213 -0.30 -19.76 -3.65
C GLY A 213 0.01 -20.82 -4.71
N LEU A 214 0.27 -20.34 -5.92
CA LEU A 214 0.60 -21.14 -7.10
C LEU A 214 2.11 -21.14 -7.36
N ALA A 215 2.59 -22.20 -8.01
CA ALA A 215 4.00 -22.39 -8.33
C ALA A 215 4.46 -21.60 -9.56
N VAL A 216 3.53 -21.02 -10.32
CA VAL A 216 3.78 -20.24 -11.53
C VAL A 216 3.02 -18.91 -11.45
N ASP A 217 3.55 -17.89 -12.11
CA ASP A 217 2.89 -16.60 -12.22
C ASP A 217 1.80 -16.58 -13.31
N ILE A 218 0.97 -15.53 -13.35
CA ILE A 218 -0.09 -15.39 -14.35
C ILE A 218 0.48 -15.19 -15.76
N LYS A 219 1.66 -14.58 -15.88
CA LYS A 219 2.30 -14.35 -17.18
C LYS A 219 2.66 -15.68 -17.84
N GLN A 220 3.27 -16.61 -17.10
CA GLN A 220 3.59 -17.96 -17.52
C GLN A 220 2.34 -18.72 -17.94
N ALA A 221 1.22 -18.56 -17.23
CA ALA A 221 -0.05 -19.15 -17.61
C ALA A 221 -0.64 -18.54 -18.90
N ILE A 222 -0.55 -17.22 -19.08
CA ILE A 222 -0.96 -16.54 -20.33
C ILE A 222 -0.11 -17.03 -21.49
N ASP A 223 1.22 -17.07 -21.32
CA ASP A 223 2.15 -17.48 -22.36
C ASP A 223 1.90 -18.94 -22.76
N ALA A 224 1.58 -19.82 -21.80
CA ALA A 224 1.23 -21.22 -22.05
C ALA A 224 -0.07 -21.37 -22.87
N VAL A 225 -1.11 -20.58 -22.57
CA VAL A 225 -2.41 -20.64 -23.28
C VAL A 225 -2.33 -20.00 -24.66
N THR A 226 -1.70 -18.83 -24.76
CA THR A 226 -1.67 -18.01 -26.00
C THR A 226 -0.58 -18.47 -26.97
N LYS A 227 0.43 -19.20 -26.49
CA LYS A 227 1.65 -19.57 -27.23
C LYS A 227 2.45 -18.34 -27.70
N MET A 228 2.26 -17.20 -27.04
CA MET A 228 2.97 -15.95 -27.30
C MET A 228 3.66 -15.52 -26.02
N THR A 229 4.85 -14.93 -26.12
CA THR A 229 5.52 -14.34 -24.97
C THR A 229 5.01 -12.92 -24.78
N SER A 230 4.21 -12.69 -23.73
CA SER A 230 3.88 -11.34 -23.28
C SER A 230 5.08 -10.74 -22.55
N GLU A 231 5.42 -9.47 -22.80
CA GLU A 231 6.40 -8.74 -21.98
C GLU A 231 5.74 -8.20 -20.70
N ASP A 232 4.51 -7.69 -20.84
CA ASP A 232 3.68 -7.18 -19.77
C ASP A 232 2.29 -7.85 -19.83
N ALA A 233 2.05 -8.80 -18.92
CA ALA A 233 0.78 -9.51 -18.83
C ALA A 233 -0.41 -8.57 -18.56
N GLN A 234 -0.17 -7.47 -17.84
CA GLN A 234 -1.22 -6.52 -17.53
C GLN A 234 -1.62 -5.69 -18.75
N GLU A 235 -0.62 -5.21 -19.50
CA GLU A 235 -0.86 -4.49 -20.74
C GLU A 235 -1.59 -5.37 -21.75
N PHE A 236 -1.19 -6.65 -21.86
CA PHE A 236 -1.86 -7.61 -22.73
C PHE A 236 -3.36 -7.77 -22.39
N LEU A 237 -3.71 -7.79 -21.10
CA LEU A 237 -5.10 -7.99 -20.66
C LEU A 237 -5.95 -6.71 -20.69
N THR A 238 -5.35 -5.54 -20.49
CA THR A 238 -6.11 -4.31 -20.17
C THR A 238 -5.75 -3.10 -21.05
N GLY A 239 -4.65 -3.16 -21.78
CA GLY A 239 -4.05 -2.01 -22.46
C GLY A 239 -3.35 -1.02 -21.53
N VAL A 240 -3.25 -1.31 -20.23
CA VAL A 240 -2.57 -0.47 -19.23
C VAL A 240 -1.35 -1.21 -18.70
N THR A 241 -0.18 -0.57 -18.78
CA THR A 241 1.07 -1.19 -18.33
C THR A 241 1.11 -1.42 -16.82
N TYR A 242 1.75 -2.51 -16.42
CA TYR A 242 2.08 -2.82 -15.04
C TYR A 242 2.85 -1.66 -14.38
N TYR A 243 3.85 -1.13 -15.10
CA TYR A 243 4.66 -0.01 -14.65
C TYR A 243 3.80 1.21 -14.27
N SER A 244 2.86 1.63 -15.12
CA SER A 244 2.04 2.82 -14.86
C SER A 244 1.14 2.66 -13.62
N THR A 245 0.61 1.45 -13.44
CA THR A 245 -0.29 1.13 -12.33
C THR A 245 0.50 1.06 -11.02
N LEU A 246 1.69 0.44 -11.04
CA LEU A 246 2.57 0.38 -9.89
C LEU A 246 3.09 1.76 -9.50
N LYS A 247 3.52 2.58 -10.47
CA LYS A 247 3.99 3.95 -10.23
C LYS A 247 2.90 4.79 -9.56
N SER A 248 1.65 4.67 -10.01
CA SER A 248 0.51 5.35 -9.38
C SER A 248 0.34 4.97 -7.90
N ALA A 249 0.39 3.66 -7.59
CA ALA A 249 0.29 3.19 -6.20
C ALA A 249 1.51 3.60 -5.36
N ALA A 250 2.71 3.62 -5.95
CA ALA A 250 3.94 4.06 -5.31
C ALA A 250 3.94 5.57 -5.01
N LEU A 251 3.37 6.41 -5.90
CA LEU A 251 3.20 7.85 -5.66
C LEU A 251 2.30 8.11 -4.44
N VAL A 252 1.21 7.35 -4.30
CA VAL A 252 0.34 7.42 -3.12
C VAL A 252 1.12 7.05 -1.87
N LEU A 253 1.86 5.93 -1.90
CA LEU A 253 2.64 5.46 -0.76
C LEU A 253 3.74 6.46 -0.36
N ALA A 254 4.49 6.98 -1.32
CA ALA A 254 5.51 8.00 -1.12
C ALA A 254 4.92 9.30 -0.54
N GLY A 255 3.77 9.74 -1.05
CA GLY A 255 3.06 10.91 -0.55
C GLY A 255 2.57 10.74 0.90
N ILE A 256 2.09 9.55 1.26
CA ILE A 256 1.74 9.21 2.64
C ILE A 256 2.99 9.21 3.52
N TYR A 257 4.05 8.51 3.09
CA TYR A 257 5.31 8.42 3.82
C TYR A 257 5.93 9.80 4.09
N LYS A 258 5.97 10.68 3.08
CA LYS A 258 6.47 12.06 3.22
C LYS A 258 5.75 12.84 4.32
N LYS A 259 4.43 12.65 4.48
CA LYS A 259 3.67 13.31 5.55
C LYS A 259 4.05 12.83 6.95
N TYR A 260 4.46 11.56 7.09
CA TYR A 260 4.98 11.03 8.34
C TYR A 260 6.41 11.52 8.59
N ALA A 261 7.27 11.46 7.58
CA ALA A 261 8.67 11.89 7.68
C ALA A 261 8.80 13.37 8.11
N ILE A 262 7.98 14.27 7.54
CA ILE A 262 8.00 15.71 7.87
C ILE A 262 7.53 16.00 9.31
N LYS A 263 6.64 15.18 9.87
CA LYS A 263 6.11 15.41 11.24
C LYS A 263 7.09 14.99 12.34
N CYS A 264 8.12 14.23 12.01
CA CYS A 264 9.07 13.67 12.96
C CYS A 264 10.41 14.43 13.02
N THR A 265 10.61 15.41 12.15
CA THR A 265 11.66 16.45 12.23
C THR A 265 11.14 17.68 12.96
#